data_AF-A0A2G4IWD0-F1
#
_entry.id   AF-A0A2G4IWD0-F1
#
_cell.length_a   1.000
_cell.length_b   1.000
_cell.length_c   1.000
_cell.angle_alpha   90.00
_cell.angle_beta   90.00
_cell.angle_gamma   90.00
#
_symmetry.space_group_name_H-M   'P 1'
#
loop_
_entity.id
_entity.type
_entity.pdbx_description
1 polymer ?
#
loop_
_entity_poly.entity_id
_entity_poly.type
_entity_poly.pdbx_seq_one_letter_code
_entity_poly.pdbx_strand_id
1 'polypeptide(L)'
;MFLGAVFERELTFAPRAQGFFVARAVYCGSLFGIIATCWLVVTATQSIVTAGDTARFGATLMRILAPLQLAIAMLAAALTSAVAVSTEKDRRTLELLLVSRMSDAQLVVGKLAGSLVRVLLLLVSAVPVFAIATLFGGITFEQLLRLFLVTTAAALAAASIATAVAFWKETPFQSLAFTAFLLASWLAAGEVVAGWYGTVAGAIASPARAALAAIQPLNSQSILPFLGLCAGVVATSNLLATNRVRRWNMASEARQAVAPVMHATAVVASKRSRARHVWNNPVLWRELCTQAYGRTIVLVRIAWLLLFIAAVAGIVSAAQTTRPDRLSVAVAVLPMALASLLAVAALAVTSITTERDRGSLDLVLVTDLEPAEFIWGKLLGTLGVAREIVLLPLLLCAALVVAGVASLENGLYLALGLALLLFFTAVLGLHVGFSYANSRHAITVALGTVAFLFVGVATAMRIMVAFGSSFELQLAPFLAVIVGGAVGLYAALSARNPSAAIAWASALLPALTFIAITSFLQGNSLQVLLVAAVAYGFATLAMLVPAIGAFDLLTGRTTNSE
;
A
#
# COMPACT_ATOMS: atom_id res chain seq x y z
N MET A 1 23.73 -26.65 -0.06
CA MET A 1 22.98 -25.50 0.53
C MET A 1 21.79 -25.19 -0.37
N PHE A 2 20.57 -25.53 0.04
CA PHE A 2 19.39 -25.62 -0.85
C PHE A 2 18.74 -24.28 -1.24
N LEU A 3 19.04 -23.17 -0.55
CA LEU A 3 18.39 -21.86 -0.76
C LEU A 3 19.33 -20.76 -1.32
N GLY A 4 20.60 -21.11 -1.60
CA GLY A 4 21.59 -20.24 -2.24
C GLY A 4 22.19 -19.14 -1.35
N ALA A 5 23.30 -18.56 -1.81
CA ALA A 5 24.08 -17.55 -1.08
C ALA A 5 23.31 -16.24 -0.78
N VAL A 6 22.29 -15.93 -1.59
CA VAL A 6 21.43 -14.75 -1.40
C VAL A 6 20.62 -14.87 -0.10
N PHE A 7 20.08 -16.05 0.17
CA PHE A 7 19.30 -16.29 1.39
C PHE A 7 20.18 -16.30 2.64
N GLU A 8 21.36 -16.92 2.57
CA GLU A 8 22.32 -16.94 3.68
C GLU A 8 22.77 -15.53 4.07
N ARG A 9 23.02 -14.68 3.07
CA ARG A 9 23.30 -13.27 3.29
C ARG A 9 22.13 -12.60 4.03
N GLU A 10 20.92 -12.69 3.50
CA GLU A 10 19.76 -12.02 4.11
C GLU A 10 19.46 -12.54 5.52
N LEU A 11 19.58 -13.85 5.80
CA LEU A 11 19.46 -14.40 7.15
C LEU A 11 20.50 -13.85 8.12
N THR A 12 21.73 -13.60 7.65
CA THR A 12 22.81 -13.11 8.51
C THR A 12 22.65 -11.62 8.82
N PHE A 13 22.21 -10.82 7.83
CA PHE A 13 22.15 -9.36 7.95
C PHE A 13 20.78 -8.83 8.42
N ALA A 14 19.67 -9.45 8.01
CA ALA A 14 18.33 -8.92 8.30
C ALA A 14 18.00 -8.84 9.80
N PRO A 15 18.34 -9.84 10.65
CA PRO A 15 18.07 -9.77 12.08
C PRO A 15 18.91 -8.71 12.82
N ARG A 16 20.06 -8.31 12.26
CA ARG A 16 21.02 -7.38 12.89
C ARG A 16 20.76 -5.92 12.54
N ALA A 17 19.88 -5.64 11.60
CA ALA A 17 19.59 -4.27 11.18
C ALA A 17 18.85 -3.50 12.28
N GLN A 18 19.36 -2.33 12.70
CA GLN A 18 18.73 -1.49 13.73
C GLN A 18 17.26 -1.16 13.43
N GLY A 19 16.94 -0.85 12.17
CA GLY A 19 15.57 -0.58 11.75
C GLY A 19 14.61 -1.77 11.92
N PHE A 20 15.14 -3.00 11.96
CA PHE A 20 14.32 -4.19 12.21
C PHE A 20 13.89 -4.29 13.69
N PHE A 21 14.77 -3.94 14.63
CA PHE A 21 14.41 -3.87 16.06
C PHE A 21 13.31 -2.83 16.30
N VAL A 22 13.43 -1.66 15.68
CA VAL A 22 12.41 -0.60 15.75
C VAL A 22 11.08 -1.09 15.15
N ALA A 23 11.12 -1.73 13.98
CA ALA A 23 9.91 -2.26 13.35
C ALA A 23 9.18 -3.29 14.24
N ARG A 24 9.91 -4.19 14.91
CA ARG A 24 9.32 -5.14 15.87
C ARG A 24 8.72 -4.44 17.09
N ALA A 25 9.46 -3.49 17.67
CA ALA A 25 8.98 -2.73 18.82
C ALA A 25 7.70 -1.95 18.50
N VAL A 26 7.64 -1.27 17.35
CA VAL A 26 6.45 -0.56 16.88
C VAL A 26 5.30 -1.53 16.59
N TYR A 27 5.57 -2.64 15.91
CA TYR A 27 4.53 -3.63 15.59
C TYR A 27 3.94 -4.27 16.84
N CYS A 28 4.76 -4.86 17.72
CA CYS A 28 4.30 -5.46 18.97
C CYS A 28 3.69 -4.42 19.92
N GLY A 29 4.30 -3.23 20.02
CA GLY A 29 3.81 -2.13 20.83
C GLY A 29 2.46 -1.62 20.37
N SER A 30 2.22 -1.53 19.06
CA SER A 30 0.91 -1.14 18.52
C SER A 30 -0.17 -2.19 18.80
N LEU A 31 0.13 -3.49 18.60
CA LEU A 31 -0.80 -4.58 18.90
C LEU A 31 -1.11 -4.64 20.40
N PHE A 32 -0.09 -4.57 21.25
CA PHE A 32 -0.27 -4.54 22.70
C PHE A 32 -1.03 -3.30 23.16
N GLY A 33 -0.72 -2.14 22.56
CA GLY A 33 -1.44 -0.90 22.76
C GLY A 33 -2.93 -1.06 22.49
N ILE A 34 -3.31 -1.69 21.36
CA ILE A 34 -4.71 -2.01 21.02
C ILE A 34 -5.33 -2.95 22.06
N ILE A 35 -4.63 -3.99 22.51
CA ILE A 35 -5.14 -4.91 23.54
C ILE A 35 -5.44 -4.18 24.86
N ALA A 36 -4.44 -3.46 25.38
CA ALA A 36 -4.55 -2.73 26.64
C ALA A 36 -5.67 -1.68 26.57
N THR A 37 -5.73 -0.99 25.44
CA THR A 37 -6.75 -0.04 25.06
C THR A 37 -8.15 -0.67 25.12
N CYS A 38 -8.39 -1.75 24.38
CA CYS A 38 -9.69 -2.43 24.36
C CYS A 38 -10.10 -2.89 25.76
N TRP A 39 -9.14 -3.36 26.58
CA TRP A 39 -9.41 -3.79 27.94
C TRP A 39 -9.87 -2.65 28.84
N LEU A 40 -9.18 -1.49 28.78
CA LEU A 40 -9.56 -0.29 29.53
C LEU A 40 -10.96 0.19 29.19
N VAL A 41 -11.38 0.09 27.91
CA VAL A 41 -12.74 0.44 27.52
C VAL A 41 -13.76 -0.50 28.17
N VAL A 42 -13.50 -1.82 28.16
CA VAL A 42 -14.46 -2.79 28.71
C VAL A 42 -14.57 -2.68 30.22
N THR A 43 -13.45 -2.64 30.95
CA THR A 43 -13.49 -2.56 32.42
C THR A 43 -14.17 -1.31 32.94
N ALA A 44 -14.14 -0.23 32.16
CA ALA A 44 -14.77 1.01 32.54
C ALA A 44 -16.26 1.11 32.13
N THR A 45 -16.68 0.39 31.08
CA THR A 45 -18.06 0.43 30.57
C THR A 45 -18.96 -0.66 31.13
N GLN A 46 -18.37 -1.79 31.51
CA GLN A 46 -19.09 -2.97 31.93
C GLN A 46 -18.50 -3.51 33.22
N SER A 47 -19.36 -3.81 34.20
CA SER A 47 -18.94 -4.59 35.36
C SER A 47 -18.62 -6.01 34.88
N ILE A 48 -17.34 -6.37 34.91
CA ILE A 48 -16.90 -7.74 34.61
C ILE A 48 -17.23 -8.60 35.82
N VAL A 49 -18.41 -9.23 35.80
CA VAL A 49 -18.89 -10.05 36.92
C VAL A 49 -18.66 -11.53 36.64
N THR A 50 -18.70 -11.95 35.38
CA THR A 50 -18.57 -13.37 35.00
C THR A 50 -17.36 -13.64 34.11
N ALA A 51 -16.83 -14.86 34.19
CA ALA A 51 -15.81 -15.35 33.25
C ALA A 51 -16.32 -15.41 31.79
N GLY A 52 -17.64 -15.40 31.58
CA GLY A 52 -18.24 -15.29 30.25
C GLY A 52 -18.03 -13.93 29.61
N ASP A 53 -18.00 -12.85 30.41
CA ASP A 53 -17.81 -11.48 29.92
C ASP A 53 -16.38 -11.28 29.41
N THR A 54 -15.39 -11.79 30.15
CA THR A 54 -13.98 -11.78 29.70
C THR A 54 -13.77 -12.63 28.45
N ALA A 55 -14.46 -13.78 28.34
CA ALA A 55 -14.38 -14.63 27.16
C ALA A 55 -14.97 -13.98 25.89
N ARG A 56 -16.09 -13.25 26.02
CA ARG A 56 -16.67 -12.46 24.92
C ARG A 56 -15.75 -11.31 24.50
N PHE A 57 -15.09 -10.68 25.46
CA PHE A 57 -14.08 -9.67 25.20
C PHE A 57 -12.91 -10.23 24.39
N GLY A 58 -12.33 -11.36 24.83
CA GLY A 58 -11.27 -12.05 24.09
C GLY A 58 -11.67 -12.31 22.63
N ALA A 59 -12.85 -12.90 22.42
CA ALA A 59 -13.38 -13.17 21.07
C ALA A 59 -13.54 -11.90 20.21
N THR A 60 -13.98 -10.78 20.80
CA THR A 60 -14.12 -9.48 20.11
C THR A 60 -12.77 -8.90 19.74
N LEU A 61 -11.80 -8.98 20.65
CA LEU A 61 -10.43 -8.53 20.44
C LEU A 61 -9.79 -9.31 19.29
N MET A 62 -9.98 -10.62 19.19
CA MET A 62 -9.48 -11.42 18.06
C MET A 62 -10.14 -11.07 16.73
N ARG A 63 -11.43 -10.69 16.71
CA ARG A 63 -12.10 -10.19 15.50
C ARG A 63 -11.53 -8.85 15.00
N ILE A 64 -10.91 -8.07 15.88
CA ILE A 64 -10.21 -6.82 15.54
C ILE A 64 -8.77 -7.13 15.09
N LEU A 65 -8.03 -7.93 15.86
CA LEU A 65 -6.61 -8.19 15.59
C LEU A 65 -6.36 -9.09 14.38
N ALA A 66 -7.21 -10.09 14.10
CA ALA A 66 -7.03 -11.03 13.00
C ALA A 66 -6.94 -10.36 11.61
N PRO A 67 -7.92 -9.54 11.17
CA PRO A 67 -7.84 -8.86 9.87
C PRO A 67 -6.71 -7.81 9.84
N LEU A 68 -6.39 -7.18 10.98
CA LEU A 68 -5.30 -6.21 11.09
C LEU A 68 -3.94 -6.89 10.83
N GLN A 69 -3.66 -8.00 11.53
CA GLN A 69 -2.45 -8.78 11.34
C GLN A 69 -2.34 -9.28 9.89
N LEU A 70 -3.43 -9.78 9.32
CA LEU A 70 -3.47 -10.24 7.93
C LEU A 70 -3.10 -9.11 6.95
N ALA A 71 -3.74 -7.94 7.09
CA ALA A 71 -3.52 -6.81 6.20
C ALA A 71 -2.06 -6.33 6.26
N ILE A 72 -1.51 -6.18 7.47
CA ILE A 72 -0.12 -5.77 7.67
C ILE A 72 0.84 -6.82 7.07
N ALA A 73 0.62 -8.11 7.35
CA ALA A 73 1.50 -9.18 6.88
C ALA A 73 1.49 -9.32 5.35
N MET A 74 0.32 -9.31 4.71
CA MET A 74 0.21 -9.40 3.25
C MET A 74 0.85 -8.21 2.54
N LEU A 75 0.58 -6.99 3.04
CA LEU A 75 1.11 -5.78 2.44
C LEU A 75 2.61 -5.68 2.64
N ALA A 76 3.12 -5.95 3.85
CA ALA A 76 4.55 -5.97 4.12
C ALA A 76 5.26 -7.00 3.24
N ALA A 77 4.72 -8.21 3.12
CA ALA A 77 5.27 -9.27 2.27
C ALA A 77 5.32 -8.88 0.79
N ALA A 78 4.21 -8.34 0.26
CA ALA A 78 4.15 -7.92 -1.12
C ALA A 78 5.12 -6.76 -1.43
N LEU A 79 5.17 -5.76 -0.55
CA LEU A 79 6.02 -4.58 -0.73
C LEU A 79 7.51 -4.94 -0.62
N THR A 80 7.91 -5.70 0.41
CA THR A 80 9.32 -6.07 0.58
C THR A 80 9.82 -6.95 -0.56
N SER A 81 9.01 -7.90 -1.02
CA SER A 81 9.34 -8.76 -2.16
C SER A 81 9.45 -8.00 -3.48
N ALA A 82 8.47 -7.13 -3.80
CA ALA A 82 8.53 -6.32 -5.02
C ALA A 82 9.76 -5.41 -5.04
N VAL A 83 9.99 -4.67 -3.94
CA VAL A 83 11.10 -3.73 -3.82
C VAL A 83 12.45 -4.45 -3.83
N ALA A 84 12.57 -5.64 -3.22
CA ALA A 84 13.81 -6.41 -3.20
C ALA A 84 14.29 -6.78 -4.62
N VAL A 85 13.37 -7.08 -5.54
CA VAL A 85 13.70 -7.39 -6.94
C VAL A 85 13.85 -6.11 -7.77
N SER A 86 12.95 -5.15 -7.65
CA SER A 86 13.02 -3.92 -8.46
C SER A 86 14.29 -3.13 -8.20
N THR A 87 14.77 -3.07 -6.96
CA THR A 87 16.00 -2.34 -6.64
C THR A 87 17.27 -3.01 -7.19
N GLU A 88 17.26 -4.33 -7.42
CA GLU A 88 18.35 -5.03 -8.12
C GLU A 88 18.31 -4.74 -9.62
N LYS A 89 17.12 -4.55 -10.19
CA LYS A 89 16.94 -4.10 -11.57
C LYS A 89 17.42 -2.67 -11.76
N ASP A 90 17.01 -1.76 -10.87
CA ASP A 90 17.39 -0.34 -10.93
C ASP A 90 18.91 -0.16 -10.83
N ARG A 91 19.58 -1.01 -10.05
CA ARG A 91 21.05 -1.01 -9.88
C ARG A 91 21.82 -1.81 -10.93
N ARG A 92 21.15 -2.42 -11.91
CA ARG A 92 21.73 -3.35 -12.91
C ARG A 92 22.50 -4.54 -12.32
N THR A 93 22.24 -4.87 -11.06
CA THR A 93 22.87 -6.02 -10.38
C THR A 93 22.15 -7.33 -10.69
N LEU A 94 20.88 -7.28 -11.13
CA LEU A 94 20.15 -8.46 -11.58
C LEU A 94 20.83 -9.14 -12.79
N GLU A 95 21.37 -8.37 -13.72
CA GLU A 95 22.06 -8.86 -14.92
C GLU A 95 23.28 -9.70 -14.53
N LEU A 96 24.08 -9.21 -13.59
CA LEU A 96 25.24 -9.92 -13.04
C LEU A 96 24.82 -11.25 -12.38
N LEU A 97 23.69 -11.27 -11.68
CA LEU A 97 23.17 -12.51 -11.08
C LEU A 97 22.71 -13.53 -12.12
N LEU A 98 22.18 -13.08 -13.27
CA LEU A 98 21.73 -13.96 -14.35
C LEU A 98 22.88 -14.61 -15.14
N VAL A 99 24.03 -13.95 -15.23
CA VAL A 99 25.25 -14.49 -15.88
C VAL A 99 26.05 -15.39 -14.92
N SER A 100 25.84 -15.26 -13.61
CA SER A 100 26.48 -16.10 -12.60
C SER A 100 26.06 -17.58 -12.69
N ARG A 101 26.80 -18.47 -11.99
CA ARG A 101 26.51 -19.92 -11.91
C ARG A 101 25.26 -20.28 -11.09
N MET A 102 24.42 -19.31 -10.72
CA MET A 102 23.19 -19.56 -9.98
C MET A 102 22.08 -20.10 -10.89
N SER A 103 21.33 -21.10 -10.41
CA SER A 103 20.15 -21.57 -11.12
C SER A 103 18.97 -20.61 -10.98
N ASP A 104 18.06 -20.63 -11.95
CA ASP A 104 16.90 -19.74 -11.96
C ASP A 104 16.00 -19.96 -10.74
N ALA A 105 15.87 -21.22 -10.30
CA ALA A 105 15.11 -21.58 -9.10
C ALA A 105 15.79 -21.04 -7.83
N GLN A 106 17.12 -21.14 -7.73
CA GLN A 106 17.88 -20.58 -6.61
C GLN A 106 17.76 -19.06 -6.54
N LEU A 107 17.74 -18.40 -7.69
CA LEU A 107 17.57 -16.95 -7.77
C LEU A 107 16.17 -16.52 -7.31
N VAL A 108 15.11 -17.13 -7.86
CA VAL A 108 13.72 -16.75 -7.55
C VAL A 108 13.37 -17.10 -6.11
N VAL A 109 13.59 -18.36 -5.70
CA VAL A 109 13.26 -18.83 -4.33
C VAL A 109 14.15 -18.16 -3.30
N GLY A 110 15.44 -17.94 -3.60
CA GLY A 110 16.35 -17.25 -2.70
C GLY A 110 15.95 -15.79 -2.44
N LYS A 111 15.49 -15.07 -3.48
CA LYS A 111 14.96 -13.71 -3.34
C LYS A 111 13.64 -13.67 -2.57
N LEU A 112 12.72 -14.59 -2.88
CA LEU A 112 11.47 -14.73 -2.15
C LEU A 112 11.73 -14.97 -0.66
N ALA A 113 12.52 -16.00 -0.34
CA ALA A 113 12.86 -16.37 1.02
C ALA A 113 13.55 -15.22 1.78
N GLY A 114 14.55 -14.57 1.16
CA GLY A 114 15.25 -13.43 1.77
C GLY A 114 14.32 -12.25 2.09
N SER A 115 13.39 -11.93 1.19
CA SER A 115 12.40 -10.86 1.41
C SER A 115 11.37 -11.17 2.50
N LEU A 116 11.09 -12.46 2.74
CA LEU A 116 10.13 -12.93 3.72
C LEU A 116 10.69 -13.02 5.15
N VAL A 117 12.01 -13.12 5.32
CA VAL A 117 12.64 -13.23 6.66
C VAL A 117 12.11 -12.15 7.61
N ARG A 118 12.07 -10.90 7.15
CA ARG A 118 11.60 -9.77 7.99
C ARG A 118 10.13 -9.90 8.37
N VAL A 119 9.28 -10.35 7.45
CA VAL A 119 7.84 -10.51 7.69
C VAL A 119 7.56 -11.69 8.61
N LEU A 120 8.25 -12.82 8.43
CA LEU A 120 8.12 -13.97 9.31
C LEU A 120 8.59 -13.65 10.73
N LEU A 121 9.70 -12.94 10.88
CA LEU A 121 10.18 -12.51 12.19
C LEU A 121 9.22 -11.50 12.86
N LEU A 122 8.54 -10.64 12.09
CA LEU A 122 7.46 -9.79 12.61
C LEU A 122 6.27 -10.65 13.09
N LEU A 123 5.82 -11.62 12.31
CA LEU A 123 4.75 -12.55 12.71
C LEU A 123 5.12 -13.31 13.98
N VAL A 124 6.32 -13.89 14.06
CA VAL A 124 6.80 -14.58 15.27
C VAL A 124 6.81 -13.64 16.47
N SER A 125 7.15 -12.36 16.29
CA SER A 125 7.10 -11.37 17.38
C SER A 125 5.69 -11.00 17.83
N ALA A 126 4.66 -11.22 17.02
CA ALA A 126 3.26 -11.04 17.44
C ALA A 126 2.71 -12.22 18.25
N VAL A 127 3.32 -13.41 18.16
CA VAL A 127 2.82 -14.61 18.88
C VAL A 127 2.64 -14.37 20.38
N PRO A 128 3.61 -13.78 21.12
CA PRO A 128 3.42 -13.49 22.54
C PRO A 128 2.28 -12.49 22.81
N VAL A 129 2.12 -11.49 21.94
CA VAL A 129 1.08 -10.47 22.08
C VAL A 129 -0.32 -11.07 21.91
N PHE A 130 -0.49 -11.96 20.92
CA PHE A 130 -1.74 -12.69 20.75
C PHE A 130 -1.94 -13.77 21.82
N ALA A 131 -0.88 -14.38 22.35
CA ALA A 131 -1.00 -15.31 23.47
C ALA A 131 -1.56 -14.62 24.72
N ILE A 132 -1.17 -13.37 24.99
CA ILE A 132 -1.78 -12.54 26.04
C ILE A 132 -3.29 -12.37 25.79
N ALA A 133 -3.71 -12.16 24.54
CA ALA A 133 -5.13 -12.07 24.20
C ALA A 133 -5.93 -13.34 24.52
N THR A 134 -5.30 -14.52 24.47
CA THR A 134 -5.96 -15.78 24.84
C THR A 134 -6.18 -15.93 26.34
N LEU A 135 -5.46 -15.19 27.18
CA LEU A 135 -5.62 -15.22 28.64
C LEU A 135 -6.98 -14.68 29.09
N PHE A 136 -7.63 -13.82 28.29
CA PHE A 136 -8.98 -13.33 28.57
C PHE A 136 -10.07 -14.42 28.39
N GLY A 137 -9.72 -15.57 27.80
CA GLY A 137 -10.64 -16.65 27.49
C GLY A 137 -11.39 -16.47 26.17
N GLY A 138 -12.23 -17.43 25.81
CA GLY A 138 -13.07 -17.38 24.61
C GLY A 138 -12.40 -17.73 23.28
N ILE A 139 -11.07 -17.91 23.27
CA ILE A 139 -10.29 -18.40 22.12
C ILE A 139 -9.39 -19.55 22.54
N THR A 140 -9.35 -20.59 21.72
CA THR A 140 -8.45 -21.74 21.93
C THR A 140 -7.08 -21.50 21.28
N PHE A 141 -6.04 -22.15 21.83
CA PHE A 141 -4.70 -22.11 21.24
C PHE A 141 -4.68 -22.60 19.78
N GLU A 142 -5.55 -23.55 19.44
CA GLU A 142 -5.68 -24.05 18.08
C GLU A 142 -6.25 -23.00 17.10
N GLN A 143 -7.22 -22.19 17.52
CA GLN A 143 -7.71 -21.05 16.71
C GLN A 143 -6.59 -20.03 16.46
N LEU A 144 -5.76 -19.79 17.48
CA LEU A 144 -4.59 -18.93 17.34
C LEU A 144 -3.59 -19.49 16.32
N LEU A 145 -3.26 -20.78 16.41
CA LEU A 145 -2.38 -21.45 15.45
C LEU A 145 -2.94 -21.38 14.03
N ARG A 146 -4.24 -21.66 13.84
CA ARG A 146 -4.94 -21.55 12.55
C ARG A 146 -4.83 -20.14 11.96
N LEU A 147 -5.03 -19.10 12.76
CA LEU A 147 -4.91 -17.71 12.32
C LEU A 147 -3.48 -17.40 11.83
N PHE A 148 -2.46 -17.82 12.57
CA PHE A 148 -1.06 -17.62 12.19
C PHE A 148 -0.69 -18.40 10.92
N LEU A 149 -1.17 -19.63 10.77
CA LEU A 149 -0.98 -20.42 9.56
C LEU A 149 -1.64 -19.77 8.34
N VAL A 150 -2.91 -19.35 8.45
CA VAL A 150 -3.64 -18.64 7.40
C VAL A 150 -2.93 -17.34 7.02
N THR A 151 -2.51 -16.56 8.01
CA THR A 151 -1.79 -15.30 7.76
C THR A 151 -0.46 -15.54 7.06
N THR A 152 0.33 -16.51 7.52
CA THR A 152 1.63 -16.83 6.94
C THR A 152 1.49 -17.33 5.51
N ALA A 153 0.50 -18.19 5.25
CA ALA A 153 0.21 -18.69 3.90
C ALA A 153 -0.22 -17.56 2.96
N ALA A 154 -1.09 -16.66 3.40
CA ALA A 154 -1.53 -15.50 2.62
C ALA A 154 -0.37 -14.52 2.34
N ALA A 155 0.48 -14.26 3.33
CA ALA A 155 1.66 -13.42 3.18
C ALA A 155 2.69 -14.04 2.22
N LEU A 156 2.93 -15.35 2.31
CA LEU A 156 3.80 -16.08 1.38
C LEU A 156 3.27 -16.03 -0.06
N ALA A 157 1.96 -16.24 -0.24
CA ALA A 157 1.32 -16.13 -1.56
C ALA A 157 1.43 -14.70 -2.12
N ALA A 158 1.18 -13.68 -1.30
CA ALA A 158 1.33 -12.28 -1.69
C ALA A 158 2.77 -11.92 -2.10
N ALA A 159 3.77 -12.36 -1.32
CA ALA A 159 5.19 -12.21 -1.63
C ALA A 159 5.59 -12.94 -2.92
N SER A 160 5.04 -14.14 -3.15
CA SER A 160 5.32 -14.94 -4.33
C SER A 160 4.77 -14.28 -5.60
N ILE A 161 3.54 -13.76 -5.54
CA ILE A 161 2.94 -12.93 -6.61
C ILE A 161 3.80 -11.70 -6.86
N ALA A 162 4.17 -10.97 -5.81
CA ALA A 162 4.98 -9.75 -5.91
C ALA A 162 6.35 -10.02 -6.55
N THR A 163 7.02 -11.09 -6.14
CA THR A 163 8.33 -11.50 -6.68
C THR A 163 8.22 -11.85 -8.17
N ALA A 164 7.21 -12.65 -8.55
CA ALA A 164 6.99 -13.03 -9.94
C ALA A 164 6.70 -11.81 -10.84
N VAL A 165 5.84 -10.91 -10.37
CA VAL A 165 5.51 -9.66 -11.07
C VAL A 165 6.74 -8.75 -11.18
N ALA A 166 7.55 -8.66 -10.13
CA ALA A 166 8.76 -7.85 -10.14
C ALA A 166 9.82 -8.37 -11.11
N PHE A 167 9.94 -9.69 -11.30
CA PHE A 167 10.79 -10.26 -12.36
C PHE A 167 10.22 -10.02 -13.75
N TRP A 168 8.90 -10.00 -13.91
CA TRP A 168 8.24 -9.77 -15.20
C TRP A 168 8.27 -8.31 -15.65
N LYS A 169 8.05 -7.36 -14.75
CA LYS A 169 7.97 -5.93 -15.08
C LYS A 169 9.32 -5.22 -15.04
N GLU A 170 9.51 -4.28 -15.95
CA GLU A 170 10.78 -3.56 -16.12
C GLU A 170 10.95 -2.45 -15.10
N THR A 171 9.86 -1.79 -14.68
CA THR A 171 9.91 -0.65 -13.75
C THR A 171 9.32 -0.97 -12.37
N PRO A 172 9.87 -0.39 -11.28
CA PRO A 172 9.36 -0.58 -9.92
C PRO A 172 7.89 -0.21 -9.78
N PHE A 173 7.48 0.91 -10.39
CA PHE A 173 6.08 1.32 -10.43
C PHE A 173 5.18 0.23 -11.02
N GLN A 174 5.50 -0.27 -12.23
CA GLN A 174 4.66 -1.27 -12.88
C GLN A 174 4.57 -2.53 -12.03
N SER A 175 5.68 -2.94 -11.40
CA SER A 175 5.66 -4.08 -10.49
C SER A 175 4.67 -3.86 -9.34
N LEU A 176 4.82 -2.74 -8.62
CA LEU A 176 4.00 -2.42 -7.45
C LEU A 176 2.52 -2.26 -7.80
N ALA A 177 2.23 -1.57 -8.90
CA ALA A 177 0.88 -1.37 -9.39
C ALA A 177 0.21 -2.71 -9.76
N PHE A 178 0.89 -3.58 -10.51
CA PHE A 178 0.35 -4.89 -10.83
C PHE A 178 0.16 -5.77 -9.61
N THR A 179 1.09 -5.73 -8.65
CA THR A 179 0.94 -6.45 -7.39
C THR A 179 -0.27 -5.95 -6.61
N ALA A 180 -0.45 -4.63 -6.48
CA ALA A 180 -1.62 -4.05 -5.83
C ALA A 180 -2.93 -4.45 -6.53
N PHE A 181 -2.96 -4.41 -7.86
CA PHE A 181 -4.09 -4.89 -8.66
C PHE A 181 -4.40 -6.37 -8.38
N LEU A 182 -3.40 -7.25 -8.34
CA LEU A 182 -3.60 -8.69 -8.11
C LEU A 182 -4.08 -8.98 -6.69
N LEU A 183 -3.56 -8.28 -5.68
CA LEU A 183 -4.03 -8.43 -4.30
C LEU A 183 -5.46 -7.90 -4.12
N ALA A 184 -5.78 -6.75 -4.70
CA ALA A 184 -7.13 -6.21 -4.70
C ALA A 184 -8.11 -7.16 -5.42
N SER A 185 -7.70 -7.70 -6.56
CA SER A 185 -8.48 -8.69 -7.32
C SER A 185 -8.67 -9.98 -6.54
N TRP A 186 -7.67 -10.44 -5.78
CA TRP A 186 -7.78 -11.64 -4.95
C TRP A 186 -8.81 -11.44 -3.82
N LEU A 187 -8.77 -10.30 -3.14
CA LEU A 187 -9.77 -9.95 -2.12
C LEU A 187 -11.17 -9.85 -2.74
N ALA A 188 -11.33 -9.14 -3.85
CA ALA A 188 -12.60 -8.99 -4.53
C ALA A 188 -13.15 -10.32 -5.06
N ALA A 189 -12.31 -11.16 -5.67
CA ALA A 189 -12.71 -12.46 -6.20
C ALA A 189 -13.22 -13.40 -5.11
N GLY A 190 -12.56 -13.44 -3.95
CA GLY A 190 -13.05 -14.27 -2.85
C GLY A 190 -14.38 -13.80 -2.27
N GLU A 191 -14.72 -12.52 -2.46
CA GLU A 191 -15.99 -11.96 -2.07
C GLU A 191 -17.11 -12.25 -3.08
N VAL A 192 -16.80 -12.19 -4.38
CA VAL A 192 -17.70 -12.66 -5.44
C VAL A 192 -18.02 -14.15 -5.27
N VAL A 193 -17.01 -14.98 -5.00
CA VAL A 193 -17.20 -16.42 -4.74
C VAL A 193 -18.13 -16.64 -3.55
N ALA A 194 -18.03 -15.82 -2.51
CA ALA A 194 -18.93 -15.95 -1.37
C ALA A 194 -20.37 -15.53 -1.67
N GLY A 195 -20.56 -14.53 -2.52
CA GLY A 195 -21.88 -14.10 -2.98
C GLY A 195 -22.60 -15.20 -3.77
N TRP A 196 -21.88 -15.92 -4.62
CA TRP A 196 -22.47 -16.95 -5.48
C TRP A 196 -22.54 -18.34 -4.86
N TYR A 197 -21.50 -18.75 -4.12
CA TYR A 197 -21.34 -20.12 -3.59
C TYR A 197 -21.42 -20.18 -2.05
N GLY A 198 -21.70 -19.07 -1.39
CA GLY A 198 -21.83 -18.98 0.07
C GLY A 198 -20.52 -18.70 0.81
N THR A 199 -20.64 -18.37 2.09
CA THR A 199 -19.53 -17.87 2.93
C THR A 199 -18.40 -18.88 3.13
N VAL A 200 -18.71 -20.19 3.09
CA VAL A 200 -17.71 -21.27 3.18
C VAL A 200 -16.79 -21.25 1.96
N ALA A 201 -17.33 -21.24 0.74
CA ALA A 201 -16.55 -21.12 -0.48
C ALA A 201 -15.76 -19.80 -0.51
N GLY A 202 -16.37 -18.72 -0.02
CA GLY A 202 -15.72 -17.44 0.21
C GLY A 202 -14.49 -17.51 1.11
N ALA A 203 -14.54 -18.28 2.20
CA ALA A 203 -13.43 -18.48 3.11
C ALA A 203 -12.27 -19.28 2.49
N ILE A 204 -12.54 -20.09 1.46
CA ILE A 204 -11.51 -20.80 0.70
C ILE A 204 -10.80 -19.85 -0.28
N ALA A 205 -11.52 -18.87 -0.84
CA ALA A 205 -10.98 -17.99 -1.87
C ALA A 205 -10.40 -16.67 -1.32
N SER A 206 -11.03 -16.06 -0.31
CA SER A 206 -10.63 -14.76 0.24
C SER A 206 -9.73 -14.92 1.48
N PRO A 207 -8.53 -14.30 1.50
CA PRO A 207 -7.69 -14.20 2.71
C PRO A 207 -8.40 -13.59 3.92
N ALA A 208 -9.20 -12.53 3.72
CA ALA A 208 -9.90 -11.85 4.81
C ALA A 208 -10.92 -12.76 5.50
N ARG A 209 -11.80 -13.41 4.73
CA ARG A 209 -12.72 -14.44 5.25
C ARG A 209 -12.00 -15.64 5.84
N ALA A 210 -10.90 -16.11 5.25
CA ALA A 210 -10.13 -17.21 5.81
C ALA A 210 -9.60 -16.88 7.22
N ALA A 211 -9.10 -15.66 7.44
CA ALA A 211 -8.65 -15.22 8.75
C ALA A 211 -9.79 -15.14 9.77
N LEU A 212 -10.98 -14.70 9.34
CA LEU A 212 -12.18 -14.69 10.19
C LEU A 212 -12.74 -16.10 10.45
N ALA A 213 -12.61 -17.03 9.51
CA ALA A 213 -12.98 -18.43 9.68
C ALA A 213 -12.01 -19.17 10.61
N ALA A 214 -10.72 -18.79 10.62
CA ALA A 214 -9.71 -19.38 11.50
C ALA A 214 -10.00 -19.15 13.00
N ILE A 215 -10.66 -18.05 13.33
CA ILE A 215 -11.08 -17.72 14.71
C ILE A 215 -12.47 -18.27 15.08
N GLN A 216 -13.17 -18.95 14.17
CA GLN A 216 -14.43 -19.63 14.50
C GLN A 216 -14.18 -20.97 15.24
N PRO A 217 -15.15 -21.47 16.04
CA PRO A 217 -15.02 -22.73 16.77
C PRO A 217 -14.65 -23.93 15.87
N LEU A 218 -13.92 -24.90 16.40
CA LEU A 218 -13.29 -25.99 15.65
C LEU A 218 -14.22 -26.81 14.74
N ASN A 219 -15.46 -27.01 15.14
CA ASN A 219 -16.44 -27.80 14.39
C ASN A 219 -17.05 -27.06 13.19
N SER A 220 -16.64 -25.81 12.93
CA SER A 220 -17.26 -24.98 11.90
C SER A 220 -16.68 -25.20 10.50
N GLN A 221 -15.36 -25.02 10.30
CA GLN A 221 -14.75 -24.99 8.95
C GLN A 221 -13.27 -25.39 8.96
N SER A 222 -12.83 -26.23 8.01
CA SER A 222 -11.41 -26.57 7.83
C SER A 222 -10.66 -25.44 7.10
N ILE A 223 -9.44 -25.11 7.57
CA ILE A 223 -8.55 -24.14 6.90
C ILE A 223 -7.72 -24.76 5.78
N LEU A 224 -7.67 -26.10 5.69
CA LEU A 224 -6.83 -26.83 4.73
C LEU A 224 -7.08 -26.43 3.26
N PRO A 225 -8.34 -26.20 2.80
CA PRO A 225 -8.57 -25.79 1.41
C PRO A 225 -7.95 -24.43 1.09
N PHE A 226 -8.03 -23.45 2.01
CA PHE A 226 -7.39 -22.15 1.82
C PHE A 226 -5.86 -22.25 1.80
N LEU A 227 -5.28 -23.08 2.68
CA LEU A 227 -3.84 -23.35 2.67
C LEU A 227 -3.40 -24.02 1.35
N GLY A 228 -4.20 -24.95 0.83
CA GLY A 228 -3.99 -25.58 -0.47
C GLY A 228 -4.03 -24.58 -1.63
N LEU A 229 -5.00 -23.63 -1.60
CA LEU A 229 -5.08 -22.55 -2.58
C LEU A 229 -3.83 -21.65 -2.53
N CYS A 230 -3.40 -21.24 -1.33
CA CYS A 230 -2.18 -20.44 -1.16
C CYS A 230 -0.94 -21.21 -1.65
N ALA A 231 -0.81 -22.50 -1.33
CA ALA A 231 0.28 -23.34 -1.80
C ALA A 231 0.26 -23.46 -3.34
N GLY A 232 -0.91 -23.59 -3.96
CA GLY A 232 -1.07 -23.58 -5.42
C GLY A 232 -0.65 -22.24 -6.05
N VAL A 233 -1.04 -21.11 -5.46
CA VAL A 233 -0.61 -19.76 -5.90
C VAL A 233 0.91 -19.61 -5.79
N VAL A 234 1.51 -20.05 -4.69
CA VAL A 234 2.97 -20.03 -4.49
C VAL A 234 3.67 -20.90 -5.51
N ALA A 235 3.23 -22.14 -5.70
CA ALA A 235 3.82 -23.06 -6.66
C ALA A 235 3.73 -22.52 -8.10
N THR A 236 2.55 -22.09 -8.53
CA THR A 236 2.34 -21.58 -9.89
C THR A 236 3.13 -20.30 -10.16
N SER A 237 3.10 -19.32 -9.26
CA SER A 237 3.86 -18.07 -9.44
C SER A 237 5.38 -18.29 -9.44
N ASN A 238 5.91 -19.15 -8.57
CA ASN A 238 7.34 -19.47 -8.56
C ASN A 238 7.77 -20.28 -9.79
N LEU A 239 6.95 -21.25 -10.25
CA LEU A 239 7.23 -22.01 -11.47
C LEU A 239 7.22 -21.10 -12.70
N LEU A 240 6.24 -20.21 -12.81
CA LEU A 240 6.17 -19.21 -13.88
C LEU A 240 7.38 -18.28 -13.85
N ALA A 241 7.74 -17.76 -12.67
CA ALA A 241 8.91 -16.90 -12.51
C ALA A 241 10.20 -17.63 -12.89
N THR A 242 10.42 -18.85 -12.38
CA THR A 242 11.62 -19.65 -12.66
C THR A 242 11.75 -19.96 -14.15
N ASN A 243 10.67 -20.38 -14.81
CA ASN A 243 10.70 -20.77 -16.22
C ASN A 243 10.85 -19.57 -17.18
N ARG A 244 10.54 -18.35 -16.73
CA ARG A 244 10.51 -17.16 -17.58
C ARG A 244 11.54 -16.09 -17.20
N VAL A 245 12.22 -16.19 -16.05
CA VAL A 245 13.09 -15.12 -15.53
C VAL A 245 14.17 -14.70 -16.52
N ARG A 246 14.88 -15.66 -17.17
CA ARG A 246 15.87 -15.34 -18.19
C ARG A 246 15.24 -14.71 -19.43
N ARG A 247 14.12 -15.25 -19.90
CA ARG A 247 13.43 -14.73 -21.09
C ARG A 247 12.91 -13.30 -20.86
N TRP A 248 12.38 -13.00 -19.69
CA TRP A 248 11.88 -11.66 -19.36
C TRP A 248 13.01 -10.63 -19.28
N ASN A 249 14.14 -10.98 -18.67
CA ASN A 249 15.19 -10.01 -18.39
C ASN A 249 16.25 -9.91 -19.51
N MET A 250 16.68 -11.02 -20.13
CA MET A 250 17.67 -11.00 -21.24
C MET A 250 17.10 -10.40 -22.54
N ALA A 251 15.81 -10.61 -22.83
CA ALA A 251 15.19 -10.06 -24.04
C ALA A 251 15.01 -8.53 -23.97
N SER A 252 14.92 -7.97 -22.76
CA SER A 252 14.93 -6.52 -22.55
C SER A 252 16.31 -5.93 -22.85
N GLU A 253 17.36 -6.62 -22.42
CA GLU A 253 18.75 -6.21 -22.65
C GLU A 253 19.13 -6.22 -24.13
N ALA A 254 18.78 -7.28 -24.88
CA ALA A 254 19.01 -7.32 -26.33
C ALA A 254 18.34 -6.14 -27.07
N ARG A 255 17.16 -5.70 -26.59
CA ARG A 255 16.49 -4.50 -27.13
C ARG A 255 17.20 -3.20 -26.74
N GLN A 256 17.73 -3.09 -25.52
CA GLN A 256 18.45 -1.90 -25.06
C GLN A 256 19.86 -1.78 -25.67
N ALA A 257 20.56 -2.90 -25.91
CA ALA A 257 21.87 -2.92 -26.55
C ALA A 257 21.81 -2.54 -28.04
N VAL A 258 20.71 -2.87 -28.73
CA VAL A 258 20.48 -2.49 -30.14
C VAL A 258 19.92 -1.07 -30.29
N ALA A 259 19.28 -0.53 -29.23
CA ALA A 259 18.69 0.81 -29.23
C ALA A 259 19.65 1.95 -29.63
N PRO A 260 20.92 2.03 -29.16
CA PRO A 260 21.85 3.08 -29.58
C PRO A 260 22.25 2.99 -31.06
N VAL A 261 22.37 1.78 -31.63
CA VAL A 261 22.68 1.58 -33.05
C VAL A 261 21.48 1.97 -33.94
N MET A 262 20.26 1.62 -33.51
CA MET A 262 19.03 2.09 -34.13
C MET A 262 18.81 3.60 -33.95
N HIS A 263 19.21 4.18 -32.82
CA HIS A 263 19.13 5.62 -32.60
C HIS A 263 20.16 6.37 -33.44
N ALA A 264 21.39 5.88 -33.60
CA ALA A 264 22.38 6.50 -34.47
C ALA A 264 21.91 6.51 -35.94
N THR A 265 21.35 5.40 -36.42
CA THR A 265 20.76 5.33 -37.77
C THR A 265 19.49 6.19 -37.91
N ALA A 266 18.65 6.25 -36.88
CA ALA A 266 17.48 7.13 -36.85
C ALA A 266 17.85 8.62 -36.73
N VAL A 267 18.93 8.99 -36.03
CA VAL A 267 19.41 10.38 -35.90
C VAL A 267 19.92 10.88 -37.26
N VAL A 268 20.63 10.04 -38.01
CA VAL A 268 21.03 10.32 -39.39
C VAL A 268 19.81 10.50 -40.30
N ALA A 269 18.73 9.73 -40.09
CA ALA A 269 17.45 9.92 -40.80
C ALA A 269 16.62 11.13 -40.30
N SER A 270 16.76 11.52 -39.03
CA SER A 270 15.93 12.54 -38.36
C SER A 270 16.39 13.97 -38.56
N LYS A 271 17.52 14.23 -39.24
CA LYS A 271 17.90 15.59 -39.68
C LYS A 271 16.82 16.27 -40.56
N ARG A 272 15.76 15.54 -40.96
CA ARG A 272 14.56 16.04 -41.65
C ARG A 272 13.30 16.18 -40.77
N SER A 273 13.34 15.85 -39.49
CA SER A 273 12.18 15.96 -38.58
C SER A 273 12.01 17.40 -38.10
N ARG A 274 10.80 17.96 -38.24
CA ARG A 274 10.38 19.21 -37.59
C ARG A 274 10.74 19.17 -36.10
N ALA A 275 11.33 20.24 -35.58
CA ALA A 275 11.57 20.38 -34.14
C ALA A 275 10.23 20.19 -33.41
N ARG A 276 10.19 19.28 -32.43
CA ARG A 276 8.98 19.07 -31.63
C ARG A 276 8.74 20.32 -30.78
N HIS A 277 7.53 20.86 -30.85
CA HIS A 277 7.13 21.96 -29.98
C HIS A 277 7.05 21.45 -28.54
N VAL A 278 7.96 21.92 -27.69
CA VAL A 278 7.95 21.67 -26.25
C VAL A 278 6.95 22.64 -25.61
N TRP A 279 6.15 22.17 -24.65
CA TRP A 279 5.21 23.05 -23.95
C TRP A 279 5.94 24.03 -23.03
N ASN A 280 5.23 25.05 -22.54
CA ASN A 280 5.76 26.03 -21.58
C ASN A 280 6.43 25.35 -20.38
N ASN A 281 5.85 24.25 -19.87
CA ASN A 281 6.50 23.39 -18.89
C ASN A 281 7.16 22.19 -19.60
N PRO A 282 8.50 22.19 -19.77
CA PRO A 282 9.22 21.14 -20.49
C PRO A 282 9.23 19.82 -19.72
N VAL A 283 9.17 19.86 -18.39
CA VAL A 283 9.12 18.68 -17.52
C VAL A 283 7.81 17.94 -17.73
N LEU A 284 6.68 18.67 -17.70
CA LEU A 284 5.35 18.10 -17.96
C LEU A 284 5.26 17.49 -19.35
N TRP A 285 5.74 18.21 -20.37
CA TRP A 285 5.78 17.72 -21.74
C TRP A 285 6.59 16.42 -21.83
N ARG A 286 7.74 16.36 -21.16
CA ARG A 286 8.55 15.14 -21.13
C ARG A 286 7.80 13.98 -20.50
N GLU A 287 7.20 14.16 -19.32
CA GLU A 287 6.48 13.09 -18.61
C GLU A 287 5.29 12.53 -19.40
N LEU A 288 4.55 13.38 -20.12
CA LEU A 288 3.34 12.97 -20.84
C LEU A 288 3.59 12.54 -22.29
N CYS A 289 4.50 13.22 -22.99
CA CYS A 289 4.71 13.01 -24.43
C CYS A 289 5.86 12.03 -24.73
N THR A 290 6.84 11.89 -23.84
CA THR A 290 7.87 10.87 -24.01
C THR A 290 7.40 9.60 -23.33
N GLN A 291 7.48 8.44 -23.99
CA GLN A 291 7.03 7.16 -23.46
C GLN A 291 7.94 6.65 -22.32
N ALA A 292 8.10 7.42 -21.25
CA ALA A 292 8.98 7.13 -20.12
C ALA A 292 8.70 5.75 -19.49
N TYR A 293 7.44 5.30 -19.56
CA TYR A 293 6.98 4.02 -19.01
C TYR A 293 6.75 2.91 -20.06
N GLY A 294 7.06 3.18 -21.34
CA GLY A 294 6.98 2.21 -22.43
C GLY A 294 5.57 1.68 -22.74
N ARG A 295 5.47 0.66 -23.61
CA ARG A 295 4.20 0.04 -24.02
C ARG A 295 3.53 -0.78 -22.91
N THR A 296 4.28 -1.18 -21.88
CA THR A 296 3.78 -2.00 -20.77
C THR A 296 2.81 -1.26 -19.86
N ILE A 297 2.77 0.09 -19.89
CA ILE A 297 1.75 0.87 -19.18
C ILE A 297 0.32 0.57 -19.66
N VAL A 298 0.15 0.17 -20.94
CA VAL A 298 -1.16 -0.23 -21.47
C VAL A 298 -1.71 -1.42 -20.71
N LEU A 299 -0.86 -2.37 -20.31
CA LEU A 299 -1.29 -3.51 -19.50
C LEU A 299 -1.77 -3.05 -18.12
N VAL A 300 -1.12 -2.05 -17.51
CA VAL A 300 -1.56 -1.48 -16.21
C VAL A 300 -2.96 -0.88 -16.38
N ARG A 301 -3.18 -0.12 -17.45
CA ARG A 301 -4.50 0.48 -17.76
C ARG A 301 -5.59 -0.56 -17.95
N ILE A 302 -5.30 -1.63 -18.69
CA ILE A 302 -6.25 -2.74 -18.89
C ILE A 302 -6.56 -3.42 -17.55
N ALA A 303 -5.54 -3.67 -16.71
CA ALA A 303 -5.75 -4.27 -15.40
C ALA A 303 -6.69 -3.40 -14.53
N TRP A 304 -6.46 -2.10 -14.46
CA TRP A 304 -7.37 -1.20 -13.73
C TRP A 304 -8.78 -1.14 -14.31
N LEU A 305 -8.92 -1.19 -15.64
CA LEU A 305 -10.22 -1.28 -16.29
C LEU A 305 -10.97 -2.57 -15.90
N LEU A 306 -10.27 -3.70 -15.83
CA LEU A 306 -10.86 -4.97 -15.39
C LEU A 306 -11.30 -4.91 -13.92
N LEU A 307 -10.50 -4.30 -13.03
CA LEU A 307 -10.92 -4.04 -11.65
C LEU A 307 -12.17 -3.16 -11.59
N PHE A 308 -12.21 -2.11 -12.40
CA PHE A 308 -13.37 -1.23 -12.49
C PHE A 308 -14.62 -1.98 -12.93
N ILE A 309 -14.53 -2.78 -14.00
CA ILE A 309 -15.66 -3.58 -14.49
C ILE A 309 -16.14 -4.55 -13.41
N ALA A 310 -15.22 -5.24 -12.72
CA ALA A 310 -15.57 -6.14 -11.62
C ALA A 310 -16.23 -5.40 -10.43
N ALA A 311 -15.73 -4.21 -10.08
CA ALA A 311 -16.29 -3.39 -9.02
C ALA A 311 -17.70 -2.89 -9.38
N VAL A 312 -17.92 -2.42 -10.61
CA VAL A 312 -19.25 -2.01 -11.11
C VAL A 312 -20.21 -3.21 -11.09
N ALA A 313 -19.77 -4.39 -11.55
CA ALA A 313 -20.58 -5.60 -11.50
C ALA A 313 -20.97 -5.97 -10.06
N GLY A 314 -20.03 -5.84 -9.11
CA GLY A 314 -20.30 -6.03 -7.68
C GLY A 314 -21.31 -5.03 -7.12
N ILE A 315 -21.20 -3.75 -7.48
CA ILE A 315 -22.16 -2.70 -7.07
C ILE A 315 -23.55 -2.98 -7.62
N VAL A 316 -23.66 -3.29 -8.92
CA VAL A 316 -24.95 -3.58 -9.58
C VAL A 316 -25.60 -4.84 -8.99
N SER A 317 -24.80 -5.89 -8.75
CA SER A 317 -25.30 -7.11 -8.10
C SER A 317 -25.80 -6.84 -6.68
N ALA A 318 -25.11 -6.01 -5.90
CA ALA A 318 -25.55 -5.62 -4.57
C ALA A 318 -26.86 -4.78 -4.62
N ALA A 319 -26.98 -3.87 -5.59
CA ALA A 319 -28.16 -3.02 -5.76
C ALA A 319 -29.44 -3.82 -6.10
N GLN A 320 -29.31 -4.98 -6.73
CA GLN A 320 -30.46 -5.84 -7.08
C GLN A 320 -31.03 -6.63 -5.88
N THR A 321 -30.32 -6.66 -4.75
CA THR A 321 -30.80 -7.38 -3.55
C THR A 321 -31.78 -6.51 -2.75
N THR A 322 -32.87 -7.09 -2.23
CA THR A 322 -33.92 -6.37 -1.47
C THR A 322 -33.41 -5.67 -0.20
N ARG A 323 -32.24 -6.09 0.31
CA ARG A 323 -31.49 -5.41 1.38
C ARG A 323 -30.00 -5.43 1.00
N PRO A 324 -29.49 -4.39 0.33
CA PRO A 324 -28.08 -4.34 -0.02
C PRO A 324 -27.23 -4.38 1.25
N ASP A 325 -26.41 -5.43 1.37
CA ASP A 325 -25.44 -5.53 2.45
C ASP A 325 -24.38 -4.44 2.27
N ARG A 326 -24.23 -3.55 3.25
CA ARG A 326 -23.24 -2.47 3.20
C ARG A 326 -21.81 -3.02 3.05
N LEU A 327 -21.56 -4.23 3.54
CA LEU A 327 -20.26 -4.89 3.41
C LEU A 327 -19.98 -5.31 1.97
N SER A 328 -20.97 -5.79 1.21
CA SER A 328 -20.77 -6.20 -0.19
C SER A 328 -20.45 -5.01 -1.09
N VAL A 329 -21.12 -3.88 -0.87
CA VAL A 329 -20.83 -2.61 -1.55
C VAL A 329 -19.43 -2.09 -1.20
N ALA A 330 -19.07 -2.09 0.09
CA ALA A 330 -17.75 -1.64 0.54
C ALA A 330 -16.63 -2.49 -0.06
N VAL A 331 -16.83 -3.80 -0.14
CA VAL A 331 -15.90 -4.76 -0.74
C VAL A 331 -15.71 -4.54 -2.24
N ALA A 332 -16.73 -4.09 -2.97
CA ALA A 332 -16.60 -3.80 -4.39
C ALA A 332 -15.73 -2.55 -4.65
N VAL A 333 -15.81 -1.54 -3.78
CA VAL A 333 -15.16 -0.22 -3.99
C VAL A 333 -13.78 -0.14 -3.36
N LEU A 334 -13.63 -0.64 -2.13
CA LEU A 334 -12.46 -0.40 -1.29
C LEU A 334 -11.15 -0.98 -1.88
N PRO A 335 -11.09 -2.21 -2.43
CA PRO A 335 -9.85 -2.76 -2.97
C PRO A 335 -9.26 -1.90 -4.09
N MET A 336 -10.12 -1.40 -4.98
CA MET A 336 -9.69 -0.56 -6.10
C MET A 336 -9.24 0.82 -5.63
N ALA A 337 -9.95 1.44 -4.67
CA ALA A 337 -9.54 2.72 -4.09
C ALA A 337 -8.17 2.61 -3.39
N LEU A 338 -7.97 1.59 -2.56
CA LEU A 338 -6.71 1.36 -1.86
C LEU A 338 -5.55 1.03 -2.82
N ALA A 339 -5.81 0.19 -3.83
CA ALA A 339 -4.81 -0.11 -4.85
C ALA A 339 -4.40 1.16 -5.64
N SER A 340 -5.35 2.06 -5.89
CA SER A 340 -5.09 3.31 -6.60
C SER A 340 -4.26 4.28 -5.77
N LEU A 341 -4.54 4.43 -4.47
CA LEU A 341 -3.72 5.23 -3.54
C LEU A 341 -2.28 4.72 -3.46
N LEU A 342 -2.09 3.40 -3.35
CA LEU A 342 -0.75 2.79 -3.34
C LEU A 342 -0.03 2.96 -4.68
N ALA A 343 -0.72 2.78 -5.81
CA ALA A 343 -0.13 2.90 -7.13
C ALA A 343 0.26 4.35 -7.47
N VAL A 344 -0.55 5.34 -7.07
CA VAL A 344 -0.23 6.76 -7.23
C VAL A 344 0.98 7.15 -6.36
N ALA A 345 1.02 6.71 -5.10
CA ALA A 345 2.18 6.92 -4.24
C ALA A 345 3.45 6.27 -4.82
N ALA A 346 3.34 5.05 -5.37
CA ALA A 346 4.44 4.37 -6.05
C ALA A 346 4.92 5.15 -7.30
N LEU A 347 4.01 5.69 -8.11
CA LEU A 347 4.37 6.53 -9.27
C LEU A 347 5.12 7.78 -8.85
N ALA A 348 4.55 8.51 -7.91
CA ALA A 348 5.10 9.76 -7.43
C ALA A 348 6.52 9.58 -6.90
N VAL A 349 6.74 8.63 -5.98
CA VAL A 349 8.07 8.37 -5.43
C VAL A 349 9.05 7.88 -6.51
N THR A 350 8.62 6.97 -7.39
CA THR A 350 9.50 6.43 -8.43
C THR A 350 9.89 7.46 -9.50
N SER A 351 9.03 8.45 -9.76
CA SER A 351 9.31 9.53 -10.72
C SER A 351 10.53 10.38 -10.33
N ILE A 352 10.85 10.45 -9.03
CA ILE A 352 12.01 11.17 -8.48
C ILE A 352 13.17 10.22 -8.26
N THR A 353 12.93 9.06 -7.65
CA THR A 353 14.01 8.13 -7.33
C THR A 353 14.70 7.58 -8.57
N THR A 354 13.95 7.35 -9.66
CA THR A 354 14.55 6.88 -10.92
C THR A 354 15.41 7.93 -11.60
N GLU A 355 15.09 9.22 -11.48
CA GLU A 355 15.97 10.29 -11.99
C GLU A 355 17.25 10.40 -11.18
N ARG A 356 17.13 10.28 -9.86
CA ARG A 356 18.29 10.27 -8.99
C ARG A 356 19.21 9.08 -9.26
N ASP A 357 18.64 7.87 -9.35
CA ASP A 357 19.43 6.66 -9.59
C ASP A 357 20.14 6.68 -10.95
N ARG A 358 19.61 7.46 -11.92
CA ARG A 358 20.24 7.69 -13.23
C ARG A 358 21.24 8.85 -13.25
N GLY A 359 21.38 9.60 -12.16
CA GLY A 359 22.22 10.81 -12.10
C GLY A 359 21.67 11.99 -12.91
N SER A 360 20.42 11.92 -13.39
CA SER A 360 19.82 13.03 -14.15
C SER A 360 19.30 14.15 -13.26
N LEU A 361 19.05 13.87 -11.97
CA LEU A 361 18.58 14.86 -11.03
C LEU A 361 19.62 15.99 -10.86
N ASP A 362 20.91 15.66 -10.77
CA ASP A 362 21.99 16.65 -10.66
C ASP A 362 22.09 17.53 -11.91
N LEU A 363 21.82 16.97 -13.09
CA LEU A 363 21.76 17.75 -14.34
C LEU A 363 20.59 18.74 -14.33
N VAL A 364 19.42 18.32 -13.86
CA VAL A 364 18.24 19.19 -13.75
C VAL A 364 18.50 20.34 -12.76
N LEU A 365 19.22 20.07 -11.67
CA LEU A 365 19.55 21.10 -10.68
C LEU A 365 20.47 22.22 -11.23
N VAL A 366 21.16 21.99 -12.35
CA VAL A 366 22.05 22.97 -13.00
C VAL A 366 21.35 23.68 -14.17
N THR A 367 20.10 23.34 -14.47
CA THR A 367 19.30 24.02 -15.51
C THR A 367 18.55 25.24 -14.97
N ASP A 368 18.13 26.14 -15.86
CA ASP A 368 17.33 27.33 -15.54
C ASP A 368 15.85 27.02 -15.17
N LEU A 369 15.53 25.78 -14.79
CA LEU A 369 14.17 25.39 -14.44
C LEU A 369 13.76 25.93 -13.08
N GLU A 370 12.60 26.57 -13.02
CA GLU A 370 12.05 27.00 -11.74
C GLU A 370 11.59 25.79 -10.91
N PRO A 371 11.64 25.89 -9.57
CA PRO A 371 11.31 24.77 -8.68
C PRO A 371 9.82 24.43 -8.76
N ALA A 372 8.98 25.47 -8.85
CA ALA A 372 7.56 25.33 -9.07
C ALA A 372 7.28 24.62 -10.40
N GLU A 373 7.98 25.00 -11.47
CA GLU A 373 7.84 24.34 -12.78
C GLU A 373 8.24 22.86 -12.72
N PHE A 374 9.33 22.54 -12.02
CA PHE A 374 9.78 21.16 -11.85
C PHE A 374 8.79 20.33 -11.01
N ILE A 375 8.38 20.82 -9.85
CA ILE A 375 7.49 20.11 -8.93
C ILE A 375 6.11 19.93 -9.54
N TRP A 376 5.49 20.98 -10.07
CA TRP A 376 4.19 20.87 -10.74
C TRP A 376 4.28 20.03 -12.01
N GLY A 377 5.37 20.15 -12.77
CA GLY A 377 5.61 19.33 -13.95
C GLY A 377 5.67 17.85 -13.62
N LYS A 378 6.35 17.48 -12.52
CA LYS A 378 6.39 16.11 -12.00
C LYS A 378 5.05 15.65 -11.45
N LEU A 379 4.40 16.46 -10.62
CA LEU A 379 3.13 16.11 -10.00
C LEU A 379 2.04 15.87 -11.06
N LEU A 380 1.83 16.82 -11.97
CA LEU A 380 0.86 16.70 -13.05
C LEU A 380 1.26 15.61 -14.05
N GLY A 381 2.57 15.43 -14.30
CA GLY A 381 3.09 14.33 -15.10
C GLY A 381 2.69 12.97 -14.51
N THR A 382 2.91 12.77 -13.21
CA THR A 382 2.52 11.51 -12.53
C THR A 382 1.02 11.27 -12.54
N LEU A 383 0.20 12.30 -12.29
CA LEU A 383 -1.25 12.19 -12.34
C LEU A 383 -1.76 11.93 -13.77
N GLY A 384 -1.15 12.52 -14.79
CA GLY A 384 -1.52 12.29 -16.19
C GLY A 384 -1.11 10.89 -16.68
N VAL A 385 0.04 10.38 -16.25
CA VAL A 385 0.45 8.98 -16.48
C VAL A 385 -0.50 8.02 -15.75
N ALA A 386 -0.90 8.36 -14.52
CA ALA A 386 -1.83 7.63 -13.68
C ALA A 386 -3.31 7.88 -14.01
N ARG A 387 -3.66 8.58 -15.09
CA ARG A 387 -5.03 9.09 -15.29
C ARG A 387 -6.10 8.01 -15.15
N GLU A 388 -5.89 6.79 -15.67
CA GLU A 388 -6.87 5.70 -15.50
C GLU A 388 -6.93 5.19 -14.05
N ILE A 389 -5.79 5.13 -13.37
CA ILE A 389 -5.69 4.74 -11.94
C ILE A 389 -6.42 5.76 -11.05
N VAL A 390 -6.37 7.05 -11.42
CA VAL A 390 -6.99 8.16 -10.67
C VAL A 390 -8.48 8.28 -11.02
N LEU A 391 -8.85 8.23 -12.30
CA LEU A 391 -10.21 8.50 -12.77
C LEU A 391 -11.18 7.34 -12.50
N LEU A 392 -10.76 6.09 -12.72
CA LEU A 392 -11.66 4.95 -12.57
C LEU A 392 -12.27 4.81 -11.15
N PRO A 393 -11.54 5.00 -10.02
CA PRO A 393 -12.17 4.92 -8.71
C PRO A 393 -13.07 6.14 -8.41
N LEU A 394 -12.84 7.29 -9.05
CA LEU A 394 -13.77 8.42 -9.02
C LEU A 394 -15.05 8.10 -9.80
N LEU A 395 -14.93 7.43 -10.94
CA LEU A 395 -16.09 6.94 -11.72
C LEU A 395 -16.89 5.88 -10.97
N LEU A 396 -16.28 5.09 -10.07
CA LEU A 396 -17.03 4.19 -9.18
C LEU A 396 -17.98 4.95 -8.26
N CYS A 397 -17.62 6.16 -7.83
CA CYS A 397 -18.51 6.99 -7.02
C CYS A 397 -19.77 7.38 -7.81
N ALA A 398 -19.63 7.69 -9.10
CA ALA A 398 -20.76 7.91 -9.99
C ALA A 398 -21.59 6.62 -10.20
N ALA A 399 -20.94 5.46 -10.34
CA ALA A 399 -21.62 4.18 -10.47
C ALA A 399 -22.48 3.85 -9.23
N LEU A 400 -22.02 4.17 -8.01
CA LEU A 400 -22.82 4.03 -6.79
C LEU A 400 -24.10 4.87 -6.81
N VAL A 401 -24.03 6.10 -7.37
CA VAL A 401 -25.18 6.99 -7.51
C VAL A 401 -26.16 6.46 -8.55
N VAL A 402 -25.66 6.06 -9.72
CA VAL A 402 -26.50 5.52 -10.81
C VAL A 402 -27.19 4.21 -10.40
N ALA A 403 -26.51 3.37 -9.61
CA ALA A 403 -27.08 2.13 -9.10
C ALA A 403 -28.09 2.34 -7.96
N GLY A 404 -28.32 3.59 -7.51
CA GLY A 404 -29.23 3.89 -6.40
C GLY A 404 -28.72 3.47 -5.01
N VAL A 405 -27.44 3.09 -4.90
CA VAL A 405 -26.81 2.66 -3.64
C VAL A 405 -26.42 3.86 -2.78
N ALA A 406 -26.05 4.98 -3.40
CA ALA A 406 -25.73 6.24 -2.74
C ALA A 406 -26.56 7.40 -3.31
N SER A 407 -26.88 8.39 -2.47
CA SER A 407 -27.44 9.66 -2.95
C SER A 407 -26.39 10.44 -3.76
N LEU A 408 -26.85 11.35 -4.62
CA LEU A 408 -25.96 12.23 -5.41
C LEU A 408 -24.99 13.00 -4.50
N GLU A 409 -25.48 13.55 -3.39
CA GLU A 409 -24.66 14.27 -2.42
C GLU A 409 -23.55 13.39 -1.83
N ASN A 410 -23.89 12.21 -1.33
CA ASN A 410 -22.91 11.29 -0.74
C ASN A 410 -21.91 10.78 -1.79
N GLY A 411 -22.35 10.57 -3.03
CA GLY A 411 -21.48 10.22 -4.15
C GLY A 411 -20.48 11.34 -4.48
N LEU A 412 -20.92 12.60 -4.49
CA LEU A 412 -20.06 13.76 -4.68
C LEU A 412 -19.05 13.90 -3.53
N TYR A 413 -19.49 13.78 -2.28
CA TYR A 413 -18.60 13.86 -1.13
C TYR A 413 -17.52 12.77 -1.15
N LEU A 414 -17.90 11.54 -1.51
CA LEU A 414 -16.96 10.43 -1.67
C LEU A 414 -15.96 10.69 -2.80
N ALA A 415 -16.44 11.15 -3.96
CA ALA A 415 -15.57 11.46 -5.10
C ALA A 415 -14.56 12.58 -4.76
N LEU A 416 -15.02 13.66 -4.11
CA LEU A 416 -14.19 14.81 -3.76
C LEU A 416 -13.18 14.46 -2.67
N GLY A 417 -13.60 13.69 -1.65
CA GLY A 417 -12.71 13.15 -0.63
C GLY A 417 -11.66 12.18 -1.21
N LEU A 418 -12.05 11.32 -2.16
CA LEU A 418 -11.13 10.41 -2.82
C LEU A 418 -10.13 11.13 -3.74
N ALA A 419 -10.58 12.16 -4.47
CA ALA A 419 -9.71 13.00 -5.28
C ALA A 419 -8.66 13.72 -4.42
N LEU A 420 -9.08 14.26 -3.27
CA LEU A 420 -8.18 14.86 -2.28
C LEU A 420 -7.14 13.84 -1.78
N LEU A 421 -7.56 12.64 -1.41
CA LEU A 421 -6.63 11.59 -0.94
C LEU A 421 -5.66 11.16 -2.04
N LEU A 422 -6.11 11.01 -3.29
CA LEU A 422 -5.25 10.69 -4.43
C LEU A 422 -4.20 11.79 -4.64
N PHE A 423 -4.61 13.06 -4.60
CA PHE A 423 -3.69 14.19 -4.69
C PHE A 423 -2.70 14.24 -3.53
N PHE A 424 -3.17 14.03 -2.29
CA PHE A 424 -2.32 13.91 -1.10
C PHE A 424 -1.27 12.79 -1.26
N THR A 425 -1.67 11.59 -1.73
CA THR A 425 -0.73 10.49 -1.94
C THR A 425 0.31 10.75 -3.02
N ALA A 426 -0.05 11.51 -4.07
CA ALA A 426 0.90 11.94 -5.09
C ALA A 426 1.94 12.91 -4.51
N VAL A 427 1.50 13.91 -3.75
CA VAL A 427 2.41 14.88 -3.10
C VAL A 427 3.29 14.18 -2.05
N LEU A 428 2.72 13.28 -1.25
CA LEU A 428 3.46 12.46 -0.28
C LEU A 428 4.57 11.66 -0.96
N GLY A 429 4.27 11.00 -2.09
CA GLY A 429 5.27 10.24 -2.84
C GLY A 429 6.42 11.11 -3.36
N LEU A 430 6.12 12.30 -3.88
CA LEU A 430 7.15 13.26 -4.31
C LEU A 430 8.01 13.73 -3.14
N HIS A 431 7.38 14.16 -2.03
CA HIS A 431 8.08 14.62 -0.82
C HIS A 431 9.06 13.58 -0.29
N VAL A 432 8.61 12.33 -0.18
CA VAL A 432 9.45 11.22 0.27
C VAL A 432 10.55 10.90 -0.76
N GLY A 433 10.25 11.01 -2.06
CA GLY A 433 11.23 10.84 -3.14
C GLY A 433 12.42 11.78 -3.02
N PHE A 434 12.18 13.06 -2.71
CA PHE A 434 13.23 14.05 -2.44
C PHE A 434 13.93 13.81 -1.11
N SER A 435 13.19 13.41 -0.08
CA SER A 435 13.71 13.31 1.28
C SER A 435 14.70 12.15 1.48
N TYR A 436 14.58 11.04 0.75
CA TYR A 436 15.39 9.84 1.02
C TYR A 436 16.33 9.48 -0.12
N ALA A 437 17.64 9.65 0.08
CA ALA A 437 18.69 9.36 -0.91
C ALA A 437 18.71 7.93 -1.46
N ASN A 438 18.24 6.93 -0.70
CA ASN A 438 18.16 5.55 -1.17
C ASN A 438 16.73 5.23 -1.65
N SER A 439 16.58 4.89 -2.91
CA SER A 439 15.30 4.62 -3.59
C SER A 439 14.52 3.49 -2.93
N ARG A 440 15.22 2.46 -2.44
CA ARG A 440 14.61 1.37 -1.66
C ARG A 440 13.89 1.89 -0.41
N HIS A 441 14.54 2.77 0.33
CA HIS A 441 13.98 3.37 1.55
C HIS A 441 12.87 4.35 1.21
N ALA A 442 13.05 5.21 0.19
CA ALA A 442 12.03 6.16 -0.25
C ALA A 442 10.71 5.44 -0.61
N ILE A 443 10.78 4.41 -1.45
CA ILE A 443 9.60 3.63 -1.87
C ILE A 443 8.94 2.96 -0.66
N THR A 444 9.74 2.37 0.24
CA THR A 444 9.23 1.69 1.43
C THR A 444 8.55 2.68 2.39
N VAL A 445 9.12 3.87 2.59
CA VAL A 445 8.53 4.91 3.45
C VAL A 445 7.26 5.49 2.84
N ALA A 446 7.24 5.80 1.54
CA ALA A 446 6.06 6.33 0.88
C ALA A 446 4.87 5.36 0.97
N LEU A 447 5.09 4.10 0.56
CA LEU A 447 4.05 3.07 0.59
C LEU A 447 3.70 2.65 2.01
N GLY A 448 4.68 2.59 2.91
CA GLY A 448 4.50 2.33 4.32
C GLY A 448 3.68 3.42 5.02
N THR A 449 3.82 4.68 4.63
CA THR A 449 3.03 5.79 5.18
C THR A 449 1.58 5.73 4.70
N VAL A 450 1.35 5.48 3.40
CA VAL A 450 -0.01 5.27 2.89
C VAL A 450 -0.67 4.06 3.56
N ALA A 451 0.07 2.94 3.66
CA ALA A 451 -0.32 1.75 4.40
C ALA A 451 -0.73 2.04 5.83
N PHE A 452 0.15 2.74 6.56
CA PHE A 452 -0.06 3.10 7.94
C PHE A 452 -1.31 3.95 8.12
N LEU A 453 -1.55 4.94 7.25
CA LEU A 453 -2.72 5.79 7.32
C LEU A 453 -4.01 4.98 7.14
N PHE A 454 -4.14 4.18 6.07
CA PHE A 454 -5.41 3.46 5.87
C PHE A 454 -5.60 2.30 6.85
N VAL A 455 -4.54 1.56 7.21
CA VAL A 455 -4.63 0.49 8.22
C VAL A 455 -4.96 1.09 9.58
N GLY A 456 -4.34 2.22 9.94
CA GLY A 456 -4.62 2.97 11.16
C GLY A 456 -6.07 3.45 11.22
N VAL A 457 -6.56 4.06 10.14
CA VAL A 457 -7.97 4.51 10.03
C VAL A 457 -8.94 3.34 10.12
N ALA A 458 -8.68 2.24 9.40
CA ALA A 458 -9.51 1.04 9.46
C ALA A 458 -9.54 0.43 10.87
N THR A 459 -8.40 0.45 11.57
CA THR A 459 -8.29 -0.03 12.96
C THR A 459 -9.06 0.88 13.91
N ALA A 460 -8.87 2.19 13.83
CA ALA A 460 -9.58 3.17 14.65
C ALA A 460 -11.11 3.07 14.44
N MET A 461 -11.55 2.95 13.19
CA MET A 461 -12.96 2.77 12.85
C MET A 461 -13.52 1.46 13.41
N ARG A 462 -12.78 0.34 13.31
CA ARG A 462 -13.17 -0.95 13.88
C ARG A 462 -13.30 -0.90 15.39
N ILE A 463 -12.36 -0.26 16.08
CA ILE A 463 -12.41 -0.06 17.54
C ILE A 463 -13.64 0.78 17.90
N MET A 464 -13.89 1.88 17.19
CA MET A 464 -15.03 2.75 17.51
C MET A 464 -16.37 2.04 17.33
N VAL A 465 -16.54 1.28 16.25
CA VAL A 465 -17.75 0.48 16.01
C VAL A 465 -17.92 -0.61 17.07
N ALA A 466 -16.82 -1.23 17.53
CA ALA A 466 -16.87 -2.28 18.53
C ALA A 466 -17.27 -1.78 19.92
N PHE A 467 -16.98 -0.52 20.26
CA PHE A 467 -17.17 0.03 21.62
C PHE A 467 -18.12 1.24 21.70
N GLY A 468 -18.92 1.51 20.66
CA GLY A 468 -19.66 2.76 20.46
C GLY A 468 -20.61 3.25 21.57
N SER A 469 -20.86 2.49 22.62
CA SER A 469 -21.78 2.83 23.71
C SER A 469 -21.24 3.84 24.73
N SER A 470 -19.93 4.13 24.76
CA SER A 470 -19.34 4.99 25.81
C SER A 470 -18.14 5.80 25.32
N PHE A 471 -18.38 7.07 25.03
CA PHE A 471 -17.39 7.98 24.43
C PHE A 471 -16.26 8.39 25.39
N GLU A 472 -16.56 8.67 26.66
CA GLU A 472 -15.55 9.14 27.63
C GLU A 472 -14.44 8.10 27.87
N LEU A 473 -14.79 6.82 27.79
CA LEU A 473 -13.90 5.70 28.05
C LEU A 473 -13.11 5.27 26.81
N GLN A 474 -13.51 5.77 25.63
CA GLN A 474 -12.79 5.60 24.38
C GLN A 474 -11.60 6.56 24.23
N LEU A 475 -11.50 7.61 25.05
CA LEU A 475 -10.57 8.71 24.83
C LEU A 475 -9.09 8.28 24.95
N ALA A 476 -8.74 7.46 25.94
CA ALA A 476 -7.38 6.90 26.09
C ALA A 476 -6.93 6.03 24.89
N PRO A 477 -7.73 5.03 24.44
CA PRO A 477 -7.55 4.32 23.17
C PRO A 477 -7.18 5.19 21.99
N PHE A 478 -8.00 6.22 21.77
CA PHE A 478 -7.87 7.08 20.61
C PHE A 478 -6.71 8.04 20.78
N LEU A 479 -6.43 8.53 21.99
CA LEU A 479 -5.21 9.28 22.27
C LEU A 479 -3.96 8.46 21.95
N ALA A 480 -3.91 7.17 22.31
CA ALA A 480 -2.77 6.32 21.96
C ALA A 480 -2.59 6.18 20.44
N VAL A 481 -3.68 5.97 19.70
CA VAL A 481 -3.66 5.91 18.22
C VAL A 481 -3.31 7.26 17.60
N ILE A 482 -3.81 8.37 18.16
CA ILE A 482 -3.57 9.74 17.67
C ILE A 482 -2.12 10.13 17.92
N VAL A 483 -1.61 9.95 19.14
CA VAL A 483 -0.22 10.28 19.50
C VAL A 483 0.76 9.37 18.79
N GLY A 484 0.52 8.06 18.77
CA GLY A 484 1.34 7.10 18.02
C GLY A 484 1.30 7.38 16.51
N GLY A 485 0.11 7.73 16.00
CA GLY A 485 -0.13 8.25 14.65
C GLY A 485 0.74 9.44 14.31
N ALA A 486 0.74 10.44 15.20
CA ALA A 486 1.46 11.69 15.02
C ALA A 486 2.97 11.49 15.03
N VAL A 487 3.48 10.70 15.99
CA VAL A 487 4.91 10.38 16.08
C VAL A 487 5.36 9.59 14.86
N GLY A 488 4.59 8.58 14.44
CA GLY A 488 4.91 7.77 13.26
C GLY A 488 4.92 8.59 11.97
N LEU A 489 3.93 9.46 11.78
CA LEU A 489 3.84 10.33 10.62
C LEU A 489 4.96 11.37 10.61
N TYR A 490 5.27 11.98 11.76
CA TYR A 490 6.38 12.92 11.87
C TYR A 490 7.70 12.24 11.53
N ALA A 491 7.98 11.06 12.09
CA ALA A 491 9.20 10.31 11.79
C ALA A 491 9.34 9.95 10.31
N ALA A 492 8.24 9.68 9.61
CA ALA A 492 8.24 9.40 8.18
C ALA A 492 8.45 10.66 7.31
N LEU A 493 7.87 11.81 7.71
CA LEU A 493 7.86 13.03 6.91
C LEU A 493 9.03 13.98 7.20
N SER A 494 9.58 13.97 8.41
CA SER A 494 10.57 14.95 8.87
C SER A 494 12.03 14.53 8.69
N ALA A 495 12.30 13.33 8.15
CA ALA A 495 13.60 12.67 8.24
C ALA A 495 14.79 13.45 7.64
N ARG A 496 14.56 14.30 6.63
CA ARG A 496 15.59 15.20 6.07
C ARG A 496 15.17 16.67 5.99
N ASN A 497 13.87 16.94 5.92
CA ASN A 497 13.33 18.29 5.79
C ASN A 497 12.34 18.55 6.94
N PRO A 498 12.80 18.68 8.20
CA PRO A 498 11.91 19.01 9.30
C PRO A 498 11.41 20.45 9.13
N SER A 499 10.11 20.65 9.25
CA SER A 499 9.49 21.97 9.28
C SER A 499 8.38 22.02 10.33
N ALA A 500 8.13 23.21 10.87
CA ALA A 500 7.02 23.40 11.81
C ALA A 500 5.66 23.03 11.17
N ALA A 501 5.50 23.28 9.86
CA ALA A 501 4.31 22.88 9.12
C ALA A 501 4.13 21.36 9.09
N ILE A 502 5.20 20.59 8.85
CA ILE A 502 5.16 19.11 8.88
C ILE A 502 4.91 18.59 10.30
N ALA A 503 5.45 19.25 11.32
CA ALA A 503 5.17 18.90 12.72
C ALA A 503 3.69 19.07 13.05
N TRP A 504 3.10 20.22 12.72
CA TRP A 504 1.67 20.47 12.90
C TRP A 504 0.80 19.56 12.05
N ALA A 505 1.18 19.29 10.80
CA ALA A 505 0.42 18.38 9.93
C ALA A 505 0.42 16.96 10.51
N SER A 506 1.57 16.48 10.96
CA SER A 506 1.70 15.17 11.60
C SER A 506 0.89 15.08 12.89
N ALA A 507 0.87 16.13 13.72
CA ALA A 507 0.11 16.19 14.96
C ALA A 507 -1.42 16.23 14.75
N LEU A 508 -1.87 17.04 13.78
CA LEU A 508 -3.30 17.29 13.55
C LEU A 508 -3.97 16.19 12.75
N LEU A 509 -3.27 15.57 11.79
CA LEU A 509 -3.89 14.63 10.85
C LEU A 509 -4.57 13.44 11.54
N PRO A 510 -3.96 12.73 12.52
CA PRO A 510 -4.63 11.66 13.24
C PRO A 510 -5.85 12.13 14.04
N ALA A 511 -5.76 13.29 14.70
CA ALA A 511 -6.85 13.85 15.50
C ALA A 511 -8.04 14.28 14.64
N LEU A 512 -7.79 14.98 13.53
CA LEU A 512 -8.83 15.36 12.58
C LEU A 512 -9.42 14.12 11.89
N THR A 513 -8.61 13.11 11.59
CA THR A 513 -9.13 11.86 11.04
C THR A 513 -10.06 11.17 12.03
N PHE A 514 -9.75 11.17 13.32
CA PHE A 514 -10.66 10.67 14.36
C PHE A 514 -12.00 11.45 14.37
N ILE A 515 -11.97 12.77 14.24
CA ILE A 515 -13.18 13.61 14.11
C ILE A 515 -13.96 13.24 12.83
N ALA A 516 -13.28 12.96 11.73
CA ALA A 516 -13.94 12.51 10.50
C ALA A 516 -14.63 11.15 10.69
N ILE A 517 -13.99 10.18 11.37
CA ILE A 517 -14.63 8.86 11.59
C ILE A 517 -15.84 9.01 12.53
N THR A 518 -15.75 9.80 13.60
CA THR A 518 -16.89 10.04 14.52
C THR A 518 -18.07 10.70 13.80
N SER A 519 -17.79 11.71 12.96
CA SER A 519 -18.79 12.37 12.11
C SER A 519 -19.46 11.39 11.14
N PHE A 520 -18.67 10.47 10.55
CA PHE A 520 -19.20 9.41 9.70
C PHE A 520 -20.16 8.48 10.45
N LEU A 521 -19.82 8.07 11.67
CA LEU A 521 -20.70 7.23 12.49
C LEU A 521 -21.99 7.94 12.93
N GLN A 522 -21.95 9.28 13.07
CA GLN A 522 -23.13 10.10 13.34
C GLN A 522 -23.99 10.35 12.09
N GLY A 523 -23.55 9.88 10.91
CA GLY A 523 -24.25 10.08 9.64
C GLY A 523 -24.01 11.44 8.98
N ASN A 524 -23.08 12.26 9.49
CA ASN A 524 -22.77 13.58 8.93
C ASN A 524 -21.67 13.50 7.86
N SER A 525 -22.03 13.09 6.65
CA SER A 525 -21.08 12.89 5.54
C SER A 525 -20.42 14.18 5.04
N LEU A 526 -21.10 15.33 5.12
CA LEU A 526 -20.51 16.63 4.75
C LEU A 526 -19.36 17.01 5.69
N GLN A 527 -19.54 16.81 7.01
CA GLN A 527 -18.49 17.08 7.99
C GLN A 527 -17.27 16.18 7.76
N VAL A 528 -17.46 14.92 7.35
CA VAL A 528 -16.36 14.03 6.96
C VAL A 528 -15.52 14.66 5.84
N LEU A 529 -16.17 15.16 4.78
CA LEU A 529 -15.48 15.81 3.67
C LEU A 529 -14.73 17.06 4.12
N LEU A 530 -15.37 17.95 4.88
CA LEU A 530 -14.76 19.20 5.34
C LEU A 530 -13.54 18.94 6.24
N VAL A 531 -13.67 18.02 7.18
CA VAL A 531 -12.57 17.66 8.09
C VAL A 531 -11.43 16.97 7.32
N ALA A 532 -11.74 16.08 6.39
CA ALA A 532 -10.74 15.48 5.52
C ALA A 532 -10.03 16.52 4.65
N ALA A 533 -10.77 17.48 4.08
CA ALA A 533 -10.24 18.59 3.30
C ALA A 533 -9.24 19.43 4.09
N VAL A 534 -9.58 19.77 5.34
CA VAL A 534 -8.65 20.49 6.23
C VAL A 534 -7.44 19.62 6.57
N ALA A 535 -7.65 18.38 7.01
CA ALA A 535 -6.57 17.50 7.47
C ALA A 535 -5.55 17.17 6.38
N TYR A 536 -6.03 16.61 5.27
CA TYR A 536 -5.17 16.20 4.18
C TYR A 536 -4.74 17.38 3.30
N GLY A 537 -5.58 18.42 3.14
CA GLY A 537 -5.21 19.64 2.43
C GLY A 537 -4.09 20.40 3.14
N PHE A 538 -4.16 20.57 4.46
CA PHE A 538 -3.07 21.18 5.23
C PHE A 538 -1.79 20.36 5.14
N ALA A 539 -1.87 19.03 5.29
CA ALA A 539 -0.71 18.17 5.16
C ALA A 539 -0.09 18.22 3.74
N THR A 540 -0.92 18.29 2.70
CA THR A 540 -0.47 18.50 1.32
C THR A 540 0.28 19.82 1.17
N LEU A 541 -0.26 20.93 1.70
CA LEU A 541 0.41 22.24 1.65
C LEU A 541 1.71 22.24 2.45
N ALA A 542 1.72 21.60 3.63
CA ALA A 542 2.90 21.48 4.49
C ALA A 542 4.06 20.73 3.81
N MET A 543 3.77 19.81 2.89
CA MET A 543 4.79 19.13 2.07
C MET A 543 5.14 19.91 0.81
N LEU A 544 4.16 20.52 0.14
CA LEU A 544 4.35 21.13 -1.18
C LEU A 544 5.02 22.51 -1.10
N VAL A 545 4.62 23.37 -0.15
CA VAL A 545 5.10 24.76 -0.05
C VAL A 545 6.61 24.82 0.25
N PRO A 546 7.15 24.08 1.24
CA PRO A 546 8.60 24.08 1.47
C PRO A 546 9.39 23.50 0.31
N ALA A 547 8.84 22.51 -0.41
CA ALA A 547 9.50 21.93 -1.57
C ALA A 547 9.67 22.96 -2.69
N ILE A 548 8.69 23.83 -2.90
CA ILE A 548 8.75 24.93 -3.88
C ILE A 548 9.72 26.02 -3.40
N GLY A 549 9.63 26.43 -2.13
CA GLY A 549 10.44 27.54 -1.59
C GLY A 549 11.91 27.23 -1.31
N ALA A 550 12.30 25.95 -1.13
CA ALA A 550 13.66 25.58 -0.76
C ALA A 550 14.73 25.90 -1.82
N PHE A 551 14.34 25.99 -3.09
CA PHE A 551 15.27 26.31 -4.17
C PHE A 551 15.60 27.81 -4.26
N ASP A 552 14.66 28.68 -3.86
CA ASP A 552 14.86 30.14 -3.87
C ASP A 552 15.91 30.57 -2.84
N LEU A 553 16.08 29.78 -1.78
CA LEU A 553 17.14 29.92 -0.78
C LEU A 553 18.48 29.32 -1.27
N LEU A 554 18.47 28.18 -1.95
CA LEU A 554 19.68 27.49 -2.43
C LEU A 554 20.30 28.14 -3.68
N THR A 555 19.51 28.83 -4.50
CA THR A 555 20.00 29.55 -5.69
C THR A 555 20.40 31.00 -5.41
N GLY A 556 20.28 31.47 -4.16
CA GLY A 556 20.64 32.83 -3.76
C GLY A 556 19.77 33.93 -4.37
N ARG A 557 18.65 33.58 -5.02
CA ARG A 557 17.75 34.54 -5.67
C ARG A 557 16.98 35.42 -4.69
N THR A 558 17.02 35.11 -3.39
CA THR A 558 16.33 35.85 -2.33
C THR A 558 17.21 36.79 -1.51
N THR A 559 18.50 36.95 -1.80
CA THR A 559 19.37 37.88 -1.06
C THR A 559 19.47 39.28 -1.68
N ASN A 560 18.50 39.73 -2.48
CA ASN A 560 18.48 41.11 -2.99
C ASN A 560 17.06 41.70 -2.90
N SER A 561 16.56 41.89 -1.69
CA SER A 561 15.67 43.01 -1.36
C SER A 561 15.52 43.11 0.16
N GLU A 562 16.16 44.15 0.70
CA GLU A 562 16.22 44.65 2.10
C GLU A 562 17.35 44.13 2.98
#